data_AF-A0A9D4WZQ0-F1
#
_entry.id   AF-A0A9D4WZQ0-F1
#
_cell.length_a   1.000
_cell.length_b   1.000
_cell.length_c   1.000
_cell.angle_alpha   90.00
_cell.angle_beta   90.00
_cell.angle_gamma   90.00
#
_symmetry.space_group_name_H-M   'P 1'
#
loop_
_entity.id
_entity.type
_entity.pdbx_description
1 polymer ?
#
loop_
_entity_poly.entity_id
_entity_poly.type
_entity_poly.pdbx_seq_one_letter_code
_entity_poly.pdbx_strand_id
1 'polypeptide(L)'
;MKRMSSEHVFEVRQLENPVDKFAVNLKKHLYSCRRWKLTSLPCVHALSTMKSRNHKVDDYILEYYRKSRYMAVYKHVIYLVNGSNMWVRTEYHDSQPSKYKKMLERSNKMRDFEQRD
;
A
#
# COMPACT_ATOMS: atom_id res chain seq x y z
N MET A 1 17.58 -16.80 -4.92
CA MET A 1 18.30 -16.36 -6.14
C MET A 1 17.39 -15.50 -6.99
N LYS A 2 17.81 -14.28 -7.37
CA LYS A 2 17.04 -13.35 -8.23
C LYS A 2 17.49 -13.53 -9.67
N ARG A 3 16.59 -13.90 -10.59
CA ARG A 3 16.90 -13.98 -12.03
C ARG A 3 16.64 -12.62 -12.66
N MET A 4 17.55 -12.17 -13.52
CA MET A 4 17.39 -10.92 -14.28
C MET A 4 16.81 -11.21 -15.66
N SER A 5 15.91 -10.35 -16.12
CA SER A 5 15.41 -10.36 -17.51
C SER A 5 15.90 -9.14 -18.32
N SER A 6 16.22 -8.02 -17.65
CA SER A 6 16.93 -6.85 -18.19
C SER A 6 17.57 -6.06 -17.03
N GLU A 7 18.35 -5.01 -17.30
CA GLU A 7 19.05 -4.20 -16.28
C GLU A 7 18.13 -3.67 -15.16
N HIS A 8 16.88 -3.35 -15.50
CA HIS A 8 15.92 -2.69 -14.60
C HIS A 8 14.73 -3.58 -14.19
N VAL A 9 14.67 -4.82 -14.66
CA VAL A 9 13.57 -5.77 -14.42
C VAL A 9 14.06 -6.99 -13.66
N PHE A 10 13.42 -7.25 -12.53
CA PHE A 10 13.84 -8.24 -11.55
C PHE A 10 12.71 -9.23 -11.26
N GLU A 11 13.03 -10.52 -11.21
CA GLU A 11 12.22 -11.54 -10.59
C GLU A 11 12.63 -11.68 -9.11
N VAL A 12 11.67 -11.48 -8.21
CA VAL A 12 11.83 -11.63 -6.75
C VAL A 12 10.95 -12.78 -6.28
N ARG A 13 11.50 -13.64 -5.43
CA ARG A 13 10.78 -14.76 -4.80
C ARG A 13 10.62 -14.51 -3.32
N GLN A 14 9.46 -14.84 -2.78
CA GLN A 14 9.22 -14.81 -1.34
C GLN A 14 9.81 -16.07 -0.70
N LEU A 15 10.45 -15.92 0.47
CA LEU A 15 11.11 -17.06 1.14
C LEU A 15 10.09 -18.08 1.68
N GLU A 16 8.97 -17.59 2.18
CA GLU A 16 7.89 -18.42 2.76
C GLU A 16 7.12 -19.20 1.69
N ASN A 17 6.98 -18.64 0.49
CA ASN A 17 6.36 -19.31 -0.65
C ASN A 17 7.23 -19.14 -1.91
N PRO A 18 8.21 -20.03 -2.14
CA PRO A 18 9.16 -19.93 -3.25
C PRO A 18 8.52 -20.07 -4.64
N VAL A 19 7.27 -20.56 -4.71
CA VAL A 19 6.49 -20.68 -5.95
C VAL A 19 6.06 -19.30 -6.45
N ASP A 20 5.77 -18.38 -5.53
CA ASP A 20 5.32 -17.03 -5.86
C ASP A 20 6.49 -16.20 -6.38
N LYS A 21 6.34 -15.75 -7.62
CA LYS A 21 7.31 -14.90 -8.31
C LYS A 21 6.69 -13.53 -8.54
N PHE A 22 7.45 -12.50 -8.16
CA PHE A 22 7.07 -11.11 -8.33
C PHE A 22 8.01 -10.42 -9.30
N ALA A 23 7.45 -9.73 -10.29
CA ALA A 23 8.18 -8.89 -11.21
C ALA A 23 8.26 -7.46 -10.66
N VAL A 24 9.46 -6.90 -10.66
CA VAL A 24 9.77 -5.54 -10.22
C VAL A 24 10.49 -4.83 -11.36
N ASN A 25 9.89 -3.77 -11.90
CA ASN A 25 10.52 -2.87 -12.87
C ASN A 25 10.77 -1.52 -12.19
N LEU A 26 12.03 -1.28 -11.82
CA LEU A 26 12.43 -0.07 -11.11
C LEU A 26 12.34 1.18 -12.02
N LYS A 27 12.68 1.07 -13.31
CA LYS A 27 12.67 2.20 -14.25
C LYS A 27 11.26 2.74 -14.53
N LYS A 28 10.28 1.84 -14.68
CA LYS A 28 8.89 2.20 -14.97
C LYS A 28 8.02 2.35 -13.71
N HIS A 29 8.58 2.12 -12.51
CA HIS A 29 7.82 2.02 -11.26
C HIS A 29 6.64 1.04 -11.38
N LEU A 30 6.85 -0.08 -12.06
CA LEU A 30 5.83 -1.13 -12.25
C LEU A 30 6.18 -2.34 -11.39
N TYR A 31 5.20 -2.82 -10.63
CA TYR A 31 5.38 -3.93 -9.71
C TYR A 31 4.19 -4.89 -9.82
N SER A 32 4.45 -6.19 -9.91
CA SER A 32 3.37 -7.19 -9.97
C SER A 32 2.66 -7.38 -8.63
N CYS A 33 3.30 -7.00 -7.53
CA CYS A 33 2.73 -7.10 -6.19
C CYS A 33 1.52 -6.15 -6.02
N ARG A 34 0.39 -6.69 -5.54
CA ARG A 34 -0.85 -5.93 -5.31
C ARG A 34 -0.67 -4.74 -4.37
N ARG A 35 0.25 -4.84 -3.40
CA ARG A 35 0.50 -3.76 -2.43
C ARG A 35 0.83 -2.44 -3.12
N TRP A 36 1.64 -2.49 -4.18
CA TRP A 36 1.97 -1.30 -4.98
C TRP A 36 0.72 -0.66 -5.60
N LYS A 37 -0.18 -1.47 -6.20
CA LYS A 37 -1.41 -0.97 -6.82
C LYS A 37 -2.35 -0.27 -5.82
N LEU A 38 -2.29 -0.65 -4.54
CA LEU A 38 -3.17 -0.09 -3.51
C LEU A 38 -2.60 1.15 -2.85
N THR A 39 -1.30 1.16 -2.55
CA THR A 39 -0.69 2.21 -1.72
C THR A 39 0.25 3.11 -2.48
N SER A 40 0.64 2.75 -3.71
CA SER A 40 1.69 3.42 -4.47
C SER A 40 3.01 3.61 -3.71
N LEU A 41 3.26 2.72 -2.73
CA LEU A 41 4.47 2.66 -1.94
C LEU A 41 5.23 1.39 -2.28
N PRO A 42 6.58 1.43 -2.35
CA PRO A 42 7.39 0.24 -2.63
C PRO A 42 7.03 -0.90 -1.68
N CYS A 43 6.65 -2.05 -2.24
CA CYS A 43 6.41 -3.26 -1.45
C CYS A 43 7.73 -3.90 -1.00
N VAL A 44 7.66 -4.90 -0.13
CA VAL A 44 8.86 -5.64 0.35
C VAL A 44 9.72 -6.19 -0.79
N HIS A 45 9.09 -6.62 -1.89
CA HIS A 45 9.79 -7.09 -3.10
C HIS A 45 10.58 -5.97 -3.78
N ALA A 46 9.96 -4.80 -3.93
CA ALA A 46 10.59 -3.61 -4.49
C ALA A 46 11.77 -3.15 -3.62
N LEU A 47 11.54 -3.03 -2.31
CA LEU A 47 12.55 -2.64 -1.32
C LEU A 47 13.74 -3.61 -1.32
N SER A 48 13.48 -4.92 -1.37
CA SER A 48 14.54 -5.93 -1.45
C SER A 48 15.40 -5.78 -2.71
N THR A 49 14.79 -5.34 -3.82
CA THR A 49 15.46 -5.16 -5.11
C THR A 49 16.30 -3.89 -5.09
N MET A 50 15.74 -2.79 -4.59
CA MET A 50 16.44 -1.51 -4.39
C MET A 50 17.66 -1.71 -3.49
N LYS A 51 17.48 -2.38 -2.34
CA LYS A 51 18.57 -2.69 -1.41
C LYS A 51 19.68 -3.51 -2.05
N SER A 52 19.35 -4.52 -2.86
CA SER A 52 20.38 -5.33 -3.55
C SER A 52 21.15 -4.60 -4.63
N ARG A 53 20.65 -3.43 -5.06
CA ARG A 53 21.27 -2.61 -6.11
C ARG A 53 21.84 -1.29 -5.57
N ASN A 54 21.86 -1.14 -4.23
CA ASN A 54 22.26 0.09 -3.56
C ASN A 54 21.51 1.35 -4.06
N HIS A 55 20.26 1.19 -4.50
CA HIS A 55 19.39 2.30 -4.84
C HIS A 55 18.81 2.94 -3.57
N LYS A 56 18.71 4.26 -3.57
CA LYS A 56 17.98 5.00 -2.53
C LYS A 56 16.48 4.83 -2.76
N VAL A 57 15.76 4.44 -1.71
CA VAL A 57 14.31 4.19 -1.80
C VAL A 57 13.54 5.48 -2.14
N ASP A 58 14.01 6.63 -1.66
CA ASP A 58 13.40 7.94 -1.87
C ASP A 58 13.29 8.36 -3.34
N ASP A 59 14.15 7.80 -4.20
CA ASP A 59 14.13 8.04 -5.64
C ASP A 59 12.94 7.33 -6.31
N TYR A 60 12.38 6.31 -5.67
CA TYR A 60 11.33 5.44 -6.23
C TYR A 60 9.95 5.62 -5.58
N ILE A 61 9.88 6.36 -4.48
CA ILE A 61 8.62 6.73 -3.83
C ILE A 61 7.93 7.81 -4.68
N LEU A 62 6.61 7.68 -4.88
CA LEU A 62 5.84 8.71 -5.58
C LEU A 62 5.97 10.06 -4.89
N GLU A 63 6.01 11.13 -5.69
CA GLU A 63 6.17 12.50 -5.20
C GLU A 63 5.14 12.89 -4.13
N TYR A 64 3.92 12.34 -4.22
CA TYR A 64 2.85 12.56 -3.25
C TYR A 64 3.26 12.26 -1.79
N TYR A 65 4.12 11.26 -1.58
CA TYR A 65 4.57 10.83 -0.26
C TYR A 65 5.89 11.47 0.18
N ARG A 66 6.47 12.37 -0.62
CA ARG A 66 7.72 13.05 -0.25
C ARG A 66 7.46 14.10 0.83
N LYS A 67 8.45 14.27 1.72
CA LYS A 67 8.43 15.30 2.75
C LYS A 67 8.19 16.70 2.17
N SER A 68 8.78 17.02 1.03
CA SER A 68 8.57 18.29 0.33
C SER A 68 7.09 18.54 0.02
N ARG A 69 6.37 17.53 -0.45
CA ARG A 69 4.94 17.63 -0.77
C ARG A 69 4.10 17.75 0.50
N TYR A 70 4.42 16.98 1.53
CA TYR A 70 3.77 17.12 2.84
C TYR A 70 3.91 18.55 3.38
N MET A 71 5.14 19.09 3.41
CA MET A 71 5.40 20.45 3.86
C MET A 71 4.68 21.49 3.00
N ALA A 72 4.57 21.29 1.68
CA ALA A 72 3.84 22.19 0.79
C ALA A 72 2.33 22.19 1.07
N VAL A 73 1.73 21.02 1.29
CA VAL A 73 0.29 20.87 1.60
C VAL A 73 -0.05 21.49 2.95
N TYR A 74 0.78 21.24 3.97
CA TYR A 74 0.57 21.75 5.33
C TYR A 74 1.28 23.08 5.61
N LYS A 75 1.75 23.78 4.56
CA LYS A 75 2.40 25.09 4.70
C LYS A 75 1.43 26.14 5.27
N HIS A 76 0.16 26.00 4.95
CA HIS A 76 -0.89 26.93 5.35
C HIS A 76 -1.65 26.39 6.56
N VAL A 77 -2.17 27.31 7.38
CA VAL A 77 -2.99 26.95 8.53
C VAL A 77 -4.27 26.27 8.05
N ILE A 78 -4.49 25.05 8.52
CA ILE A 78 -5.78 24.37 8.38
C ILE A 78 -6.63 24.85 9.55
N TYR A 79 -7.60 25.73 9.25
CA TYR A 79 -8.55 26.17 10.27
C TYR A 79 -9.40 24.99 10.72
N LEU A 80 -9.60 24.89 12.03
CA LEU A 80 -10.56 23.94 12.58
C LEU A 80 -11.95 24.32 12.09
N VAL A 81 -12.72 23.30 11.74
CA VAL A 81 -14.15 23.48 11.50
C VAL A 81 -14.81 23.65 12.87
N ASN A 82 -15.73 24.61 12.99
CA ASN A 82 -16.51 24.80 14.21
C ASN A 82 -17.22 23.50 14.61
N GLY A 83 -17.62 23.38 15.88
CA GLY A 83 -18.41 22.24 16.35
C GLY A 83 -19.69 22.05 15.54
N SER A 84 -20.21 20.81 15.51
CA SER A 84 -21.41 20.46 14.75
C SER A 84 -22.65 21.29 15.13
N ASN A 85 -22.67 21.83 16.35
CA ASN A 85 -23.69 22.76 16.83
C ASN A 85 -23.71 24.11 16.10
N MET A 86 -22.63 24.47 15.41
CA MET A 86 -22.48 25.72 14.65
C MET A 86 -22.63 25.52 13.13
N TRP A 87 -22.90 24.30 12.68
CA TRP A 87 -23.06 24.02 11.25
C TRP A 87 -24.43 24.46 10.76
N VAL A 88 -24.48 25.00 9.53
CA VAL A 88 -25.75 25.37 8.89
C VAL A 88 -26.57 24.10 8.66
N ARG A 89 -27.81 24.09 9.14
CA ARG A 89 -28.75 23.01 8.84
C ARG A 89 -29.17 23.11 7.38
N THR A 90 -28.95 22.05 6.62
CA THR A 90 -29.42 21.97 5.23
C THR A 90 -30.87 21.52 5.17
N GLU A 91 -31.58 21.86 4.09
CA GLU A 91 -32.95 21.37 3.85
C GLU A 91 -33.00 19.89 3.46
N TYR A 92 -31.84 19.29 3.15
CA TYR A 92 -31.72 17.87 2.84
C TYR A 92 -32.00 17.00 4.07
N HIS A 93 -32.64 15.85 3.83
CA HIS A 93 -32.82 14.83 4.86
C HIS A 93 -31.48 14.30 5.36
N ASP A 94 -31.41 14.04 6.67
CA ASP A 94 -30.28 13.38 7.28
C ASP A 94 -29.97 12.06 6.56
N SER A 95 -28.68 11.86 6.27
CA SER A 95 -28.22 10.61 5.69
C SER A 95 -28.56 9.47 6.65
N GLN A 96 -29.43 8.56 6.21
CA GLN A 96 -29.76 7.38 6.99
C GLN A 96 -28.47 6.57 7.21
N PRO A 97 -28.19 6.10 8.45
CA PRO A 97 -27.05 5.24 8.67
C PRO A 97 -27.17 4.01 7.77
N SER A 98 -26.04 3.56 7.21
CA SER A 98 -26.06 2.32 6.43
C SER A 98 -26.66 1.21 7.29
N LYS A 99 -27.58 0.42 6.73
CA LYS A 99 -28.14 -0.75 7.43
C LYS A 99 -26.98 -1.60 7.94
N TYR A 100 -26.88 -1.73 9.26
CA TYR A 100 -25.84 -2.52 9.89
C TYR A 100 -25.88 -3.94 9.31
N LYS A 101 -24.80 -4.33 8.61
CA LYS A 101 -24.60 -5.73 8.21
C LYS A 101 -23.70 -6.36 9.26
N LYS A 102 -24.21 -7.33 10.02
CA LYS A 102 -23.33 -8.26 10.74
C LYS A 102 -22.41 -8.87 9.69
N MET A 103 -21.11 -8.59 9.77
CA MET A 103 -20.15 -9.34 8.98
C MET A 103 -20.34 -10.80 9.39
N LEU A 104 -20.56 -11.69 8.42
CA LEU A 104 -20.49 -13.12 8.69
C LEU A 104 -19.11 -13.34 9.30
N GLU A 105 -19.08 -13.88 10.53
CA GLU A 105 -17.83 -14.25 11.15
C GLU A 105 -17.05 -15.08 10.15
N ARG A 106 -15.78 -14.71 9.96
CA ARG A 106 -14.89 -15.48 9.14
C ARG A 106 -14.87 -16.87 9.74
N SER A 107 -15.42 -17.85 9.03
CA SER A 107 -15.41 -19.24 9.49
C SER A 107 -13.96 -19.57 9.86
N ASN A 108 -13.73 -19.92 11.12
CA ASN A 108 -12.43 -20.40 11.58
C ASN A 108 -12.18 -21.76 10.92
N LYS A 109 -11.80 -21.75 9.63
CA LYS A 109 -11.08 -22.87 9.05
C LYS A 109 -9.73 -22.84 9.74
N MET A 110 -9.57 -23.70 10.75
CA MET A 110 -8.25 -24.08 11.23
C MET A 110 -7.44 -24.42 9.97
N ARG A 111 -6.29 -23.77 9.81
CA ARG A 111 -5.31 -24.30 8.87
C ARG A 111 -4.88 -25.62 9.49
N ASP A 112 -5.15 -26.73 8.81
CA ASP A 112 -4.59 -28.01 9.17
C ASP A 112 -3.08 -27.83 9.22
N PHE A 113 -2.53 -27.85 10.44
CA PHE A 113 -1.11 -27.97 10.66
C PHE A 113 -0.80 -29.43 10.34
N GLU A 114 -0.49 -29.73 9.08
CA GLU A 114 0.17 -30.99 8.76
C GLU A 114 1.46 -31.03 9.57
N GLN A 115 1.50 -31.91 10.58
CA GLN A 115 2.71 -32.29 11.27
C GLN A 115 3.68 -32.81 10.21
N ARG A 116 4.79 -32.10 9.99
CA ARG A 116 5.94 -32.68 9.29
C ARG A 116 6.69 -33.54 10.29
N ASP A 117 6.68 -34.84 10.03
CA ASP A 117 7.64 -35.82 10.53
C ASP A 117 9.09 -35.39 10.26
#